data_AF-A0A6N9BW84-F1
#
_entry.id   AF-A0A6N9BW84-F1
#
_cell.length_a   1.000
_cell.length_b   1.000
_cell.length_c   1.000
_cell.angle_alpha   90.00
_cell.angle_beta   90.00
_cell.angle_gamma   90.00
#
_symmetry.space_group_name_H-M   'P 1'
#
loop_
_entity.id
_entity.type
_entity.pdbx_description
1 polymer ?
#
loop_
_entity_poly.entity_id
_entity_poly.type
_entity_poly.pdbx_seq_one_letter_code
_entity_poly.pdbx_strand_id
1 'polypeptide(L)'
;MDSDRTLAVAVGHKSAQVVVTEDGGLELWLDGCLRKRREPSVREPLYVWTNVELHWEEHRYVEARYWPSGNRLEVTVNGAPVIV
;
A
#
# COMPACT_ATOMS: atom_id res chain seq x y z
N MET A 1 17.84 -12.08 6.73
CA MET A 1 17.21 -10.80 7.11
C MET A 1 16.72 -10.22 5.81
N ASP A 2 15.47 -10.51 5.49
CA ASP A 2 14.83 -9.93 4.31
C ASP A 2 14.41 -8.52 4.71
N SER A 3 15.01 -7.53 4.07
CA SER A 3 14.71 -6.12 4.30
C SER A 3 13.28 -5.77 3.89
N ASP A 4 12.76 -4.68 4.44
CA ASP A 4 11.47 -4.10 4.03
C ASP A 4 11.34 -4.07 2.49
N ARG A 5 10.21 -4.57 1.98
CA ARG A 5 9.86 -4.45 0.57
C ARG A 5 8.97 -3.23 0.38
N THR A 6 9.53 -2.19 -0.20
CA THR A 6 8.80 -0.95 -0.52
C THR A 6 8.40 -0.90 -1.98
N LEU A 7 7.15 -0.53 -2.25
CA LEU A 7 6.64 -0.18 -3.57
C LEU A 7 6.20 1.29 -3.57
N ALA A 8 6.83 2.11 -4.42
CA ALA A 8 6.40 3.48 -4.66
C ALA A 8 5.21 3.52 -5.63
N VAL A 9 4.22 4.35 -5.32
CA VAL A 9 2.99 4.49 -6.10
C VAL A 9 2.77 5.98 -6.39
N ALA A 10 2.81 6.34 -7.67
CA ALA A 10 2.52 7.69 -8.12
C ALA A 10 1.00 7.93 -8.15
N VAL A 11 0.54 8.99 -7.47
CA VAL A 11 -0.89 9.32 -7.37
C VAL A 11 -1.06 10.82 -7.65
N GLY A 12 -1.08 11.18 -8.94
CA GLY A 12 -1.08 12.58 -9.35
C GLY A 12 0.19 13.28 -8.89
N HIS A 13 0.07 14.34 -8.08
CA HIS A 13 1.20 15.06 -7.48
C HIS A 13 1.59 14.53 -6.09
N LYS A 14 0.88 13.51 -5.58
CA LYS A 14 1.13 12.87 -4.29
C LYS A 14 1.99 11.63 -4.45
N SER A 15 2.77 11.32 -3.42
CA SER A 15 3.60 10.11 -3.37
C SER A 15 3.05 9.17 -2.31
N ALA A 16 2.57 8.01 -2.75
CA ALA A 16 2.20 6.93 -1.83
C ALA A 16 3.28 5.84 -1.84
N GLN A 17 3.43 5.15 -0.71
CA GLN A 17 4.31 4.00 -0.58
C GLN A 17 3.56 2.88 0.11
N VAL A 18 3.78 1.66 -0.38
CA VAL A 18 3.29 0.44 0.26
C VAL A 18 4.51 -0.33 0.74
N VAL A 19 4.54 -0.69 2.01
CA VAL A 19 5.68 -1.37 2.64
C VAL A 19 5.20 -2.68 3.22
N VAL A 20 5.82 -3.79 2.80
CA VAL A 20 5.77 -5.05 3.56
C VAL A 20 6.94 -4.99 4.52
N THR A 21 6.63 -4.92 5.82
CA THR A 21 7.61 -4.71 6.88
C THR A 21 8.33 -6.00 7.26
N GLU A 22 9.52 -5.91 7.85
CA GLU A 22 10.31 -7.07 8.29
C GLU A 22 9.56 -8.01 9.24
N ASP A 23 8.67 -7.45 10.08
CA ASP A 23 7.81 -8.24 10.98
C ASP A 23 6.65 -8.95 10.26
N GLY A 24 6.47 -8.73 8.95
CA GLY A 24 5.43 -9.32 8.12
C GLY A 24 4.14 -8.49 8.04
N GLY A 25 4.16 -7.26 8.56
CA GLY A 25 3.06 -6.30 8.46
C GLY A 25 2.92 -5.68 7.07
N LEU A 26 1.83 -4.93 6.89
CA LEU A 26 1.57 -4.15 5.67
C LEU A 26 1.24 -2.70 6.03
N GLU A 27 2.01 -1.78 5.48
CA GLU A 27 1.85 -0.34 5.69
C GLU A 27 1.51 0.39 4.40
N LEU A 28 0.72 1.46 4.54
CA LEU A 28 0.44 2.43 3.50
C LEU A 28 0.80 3.82 4.02
N TRP A 29 1.73 4.45 3.31
CA TRP A 29 2.23 5.79 3.57
C TRP A 29 1.79 6.75 2.46
N LEU A 30 1.55 8.01 2.82
CA LEU A 30 1.24 9.08 1.88
C LEU A 30 2.06 10.31 2.28
N ASP A 31 2.87 10.83 1.36
CA ASP A 31 3.75 11.98 1.56
C ASP A 31 4.60 11.87 2.85
N GLY A 32 5.14 10.68 3.13
CA GLY A 32 5.97 10.42 4.32
C GLY A 32 5.18 10.22 5.63
N CYS A 33 3.86 10.23 5.60
CA CYS A 33 3.00 9.98 6.76
C CYS A 33 2.37 8.59 6.71
N LEU A 34 2.49 7.82 7.78
CA LEU A 34 1.80 6.53 7.92
C LEU A 34 0.29 6.76 7.98
N ARG A 35 -0.45 6.26 6.99
CA ARG A 35 -1.91 6.39 6.93
C ARG A 35 -2.61 5.19 7.54
N LYS A 36 -2.09 3.99 7.24
CA LYS A 36 -2.63 2.72 7.71
C LYS A 36 -1.51 1.70 7.87
N ARG A 37 -1.64 0.87 8.90
CA ARG A 37 -0.84 -0.31 9.12
C ARG A 37 -1.75 -1.47 9.47
N ARG A 38 -1.45 -2.65 8.93
CA ARG A 38 -2.05 -3.91 9.32
C ARG A 38 -0.95 -4.79 9.88
N GLU A 39 -1.09 -5.15 11.15
CA GLU A 39 -0.17 -6.08 11.82
C GLU A 39 -0.16 -7.46 11.15
N PRO A 40 0.94 -8.22 11.29
CA PRO A 40 1.02 -9.60 10.84
C PRO A 40 -0.16 -10.42 11.36
N SER A 41 -0.73 -11.26 10.49
CA SER A 41 -1.86 -12.10 10.83
C SER A 41 -1.88 -13.37 10.00
N VAL A 42 -2.43 -14.44 10.58
CA VAL A 42 -2.74 -15.69 9.86
C VAL A 42 -3.90 -15.52 8.87
N ARG A 43 -4.69 -14.44 9.00
CA ARG A 43 -5.78 -14.13 8.08
C ARG A 43 -5.25 -13.34 6.90
N GLU A 44 -5.34 -13.94 5.73
CA GLU A 44 -4.90 -13.33 4.47
C GLU A 44 -6.08 -12.87 3.60
N PRO A 45 -5.91 -11.83 2.77
CA PRO A 45 -4.73 -10.95 2.73
C PRO A 45 -4.68 -9.96 3.91
N LEU A 46 -3.48 -9.48 4.24
CA LEU A 46 -3.34 -8.21 4.93
C LEU A 46 -3.80 -7.10 3.97
N TYR A 47 -4.63 -6.20 4.47
CA TYR A 47 -5.33 -5.22 3.66
C TYR A 47 -5.27 -3.83 4.27
N VAL A 48 -4.82 -2.87 3.46
CA VAL A 48 -4.79 -1.44 3.77
C VAL A 48 -5.25 -0.64 2.55
N TRP A 49 -5.89 0.50 2.81
CA TRP A 49 -6.32 1.41 1.75
C TRP A 49 -6.39 2.84 2.28
N THR A 50 -6.31 3.81 1.37
CA THR A 50 -6.57 5.21 1.69
C THR A 50 -7.17 5.95 0.49
N ASN A 51 -8.00 6.95 0.79
CA ASN A 51 -8.38 7.97 -0.18
C ASN A 51 -7.32 9.07 -0.17
N VAL A 52 -6.92 9.50 -1.37
CA VAL A 52 -5.95 10.56 -1.64
C VAL A 52 -6.69 11.72 -2.29
N GLU A 53 -6.77 12.84 -1.58
CA GLU A 53 -7.31 14.10 -2.09
C GLU A 53 -6.28 14.76 -3.00
N LEU A 54 -6.72 15.14 -4.20
CA LEU A 54 -5.93 15.86 -5.19
C LEU A 54 -6.56 17.25 -5.43
N HIS A 55 -6.00 18.00 -6.38
CA HIS A 55 -6.54 19.31 -6.72
C HIS A 55 -7.91 19.17 -7.40
N TRP A 56 -8.71 20.23 -7.32
CA TRP A 56 -10.01 20.33 -8.02
C TRP A 56 -10.99 19.21 -7.67
N GLU A 57 -11.03 18.80 -6.39
CA GLU A 57 -11.92 17.75 -5.87
C GLU A 57 -11.69 16.36 -6.51
N GLU A 58 -10.59 16.16 -7.23
CA GLU A 58 -10.18 14.84 -7.69
C GLU A 58 -9.78 13.99 -6.49
N HIS A 59 -10.24 12.74 -6.48
CA HIS A 59 -9.87 11.77 -5.46
C HIS A 59 -9.36 10.49 -6.12
N ARG A 60 -8.33 9.90 -5.53
CA ARG A 60 -7.85 8.57 -5.92
C ARG A 60 -7.82 7.63 -4.74
N TYR A 61 -8.08 6.35 -4.99
CA TYR A 61 -8.11 5.30 -3.99
C TYR A 61 -6.88 4.42 -4.17
N VAL A 62 -5.98 4.43 -3.19
CA VAL A 62 -4.84 3.51 -3.16
C VAL A 62 -5.21 2.34 -2.28
N GLU A 63 -5.01 1.14 -2.79
CA GLU A 63 -5.33 -0.10 -2.11
C GLU A 63 -4.17 -1.07 -2.21
N ALA A 64 -3.85 -1.76 -1.12
CA ALA A 64 -2.85 -2.82 -1.10
C ALA A 64 -3.38 -4.08 -0.42
N ARG A 65 -3.07 -5.23 -1.04
CA ARG A 65 -3.32 -6.57 -0.50
C ARG A 65 -2.01 -7.35 -0.48
N TYR A 66 -1.66 -7.91 0.66
CA TYR A 66 -0.48 -8.76 0.82
C TYR A 66 -0.87 -10.15 1.33
N TRP A 67 -0.40 -11.19 0.65
CA TRP A 67 -0.52 -12.60 1.05
C TRP A 67 0.85 -13.12 1.48
N PRO A 68 1.15 -13.13 2.80
CA PRO A 68 2.41 -13.66 3.33
C PRO A 68 2.76 -15.08 2.85
N SER A 69 1.76 -15.98 2.81
CA SER A 69 1.94 -17.38 2.43
C SER A 69 2.55 -17.59 1.04
N GLY A 70 2.28 -16.68 0.11
CA GLY A 70 2.79 -16.71 -1.26
C GLY A 70 3.72 -15.55 -1.62
N ASN A 71 4.11 -14.72 -0.63
CA ASN A 71 4.84 -13.47 -0.82
C ASN A 71 4.27 -12.60 -1.97
N ARG A 72 2.94 -12.54 -2.08
CA ARG A 72 2.24 -11.83 -3.15
C ARG A 72 1.77 -10.48 -2.65
N LEU A 73 2.26 -9.41 -3.27
CA LEU A 73 1.78 -8.03 -3.03
C LEU A 73 1.04 -7.55 -4.27
N GLU A 74 -0.20 -7.10 -4.09
CA GLU A 74 -0.98 -6.41 -5.11
C GLU A 74 -1.29 -5.00 -4.65
N VAL A 75 -1.11 -4.03 -5.54
CA VAL A 75 -1.45 -2.63 -5.29
C VAL A 75 -2.25 -2.08 -6.46
N THR A 76 -3.32 -1.33 -6.16
CA THR A 76 -4.15 -0.70 -7.17
C THR A 76 -4.36 0.79 -6.87
N VAL A 77 -4.58 1.56 -7.94
CA VAL A 77 -5.08 2.94 -7.86
C VAL A 77 -6.42 2.99 -8.59
N ASN A 78 -7.51 3.32 -7.90
CA ASN A 78 -8.87 3.27 -8.43
C ASN A 78 -9.23 1.89 -9.04
N GLY A 79 -8.71 0.80 -8.45
CA GLY A 79 -8.91 -0.56 -8.94
C GLY A 79 -8.03 -0.95 -10.15
N ALA A 80 -7.31 0.00 -10.75
CA ALA A 80 -6.33 -0.31 -11.79
C ALA A 80 -5.02 -0.83 -11.16
N PRO A 81 -4.50 -2.00 -11.57
CA PRO A 81 -3.25 -2.53 -11.05
C PRO A 81 -2.08 -1.58 -11.29
N VAL A 82 -1.25 -1.39 -10.25
CA VAL A 82 0.05 -0.73 -10.37
C VAL A 82 1.05 -1.81 -10.77
N ILE A 83 1.42 -1.82 -12.05
CA ILE A 83 2.44 -2.73 -12.59
C ILE A 83 3.81 -2.06 -12.41
N VAL A 84 4.75 -2.79 -11.81
CA VAL A 84 6.18 -2.46 -11.79
C VAL A 84 6.95 -3.27 -12.81
#